data_AF-M6WJW0-F1
#
_entry.id   AF-M6WJW0-F1
#
_cell.length_a   1.000
_cell.length_b   1.000
_cell.length_c   1.000
_cell.angle_alpha   90.00
_cell.angle_beta   90.00
_cell.angle_gamma   90.00
#
_symmetry.space_group_name_H-M   'P 1'
#
loop_
_entity.id
_entity.type
_entity.pdbx_description
1 polymer ?
#
loop_
_entity_poly.entity_id
_entity_poly.type
_entity_poly.pdbx_seq_one_letter_code
_entity_poly.pdbx_strand_id
1 'polypeptide(L)'
;MANKIITIPLTNIDFSSPGKRLRYAVKNILAMNDEDFATSIGKSQNYISYICNDKRPLLDKLAADIEKTHGISGLWLIKGQGSPEVNSSLNENSGTVKK
;
A
#
# COMPACT_ATOMS: atom_id res chain seq x y z
N MET A 1 25.57 -0.44 -2.04
CA MET A 1 24.85 0.83 -1.84
C MET A 1 23.86 0.64 -0.69
N ALA A 2 23.85 1.52 0.30
CA ALA A 2 22.92 1.42 1.43
C ALA A 2 21.52 1.91 0.99
N ASN A 3 20.56 0.99 0.94
CA ASN A 3 19.15 1.32 0.71
C ASN A 3 18.64 2.09 1.93
N LYS A 4 18.67 3.42 1.84
CA LYS A 4 18.24 4.33 2.89
C LYS A 4 16.72 4.20 3.01
N ILE A 5 16.24 3.46 4.01
CA ILE A 5 14.81 3.42 4.36
C ILE A 5 14.41 4.84 4.75
N ILE A 6 13.69 5.54 3.87
CA ILE A 6 13.18 6.89 4.14
C ILE A 6 11.85 6.72 4.89
N THR A 7 11.94 6.54 6.21
CA THR A 7 10.79 6.67 7.11
C THR A 7 10.27 8.11 7.02
N ILE A 8 9.10 8.28 6.41
CA ILE A 8 8.42 9.59 6.38
C ILE A 8 7.74 9.80 7.74
N PRO A 9 7.97 10.95 8.43
CA PRO A 9 7.31 11.23 9.69
C PRO A 9 5.80 11.37 9.49
N LEU A 10 5.01 10.74 10.38
CA LEU A 10 3.55 10.64 10.34
C LEU A 10 2.80 11.99 10.46
N THR A 11 3.50 13.11 10.65
CA THR A 11 2.93 14.41 11.03
C THR A 11 2.27 15.20 9.90
N ASN A 12 2.33 14.72 8.65
CA ASN A 12 1.75 15.41 7.50
C ASN A 12 1.23 14.44 6.43
N ILE A 13 0.57 13.36 6.88
CA ILE A 13 -0.04 12.39 5.97
C ILE A 13 -1.46 12.84 5.69
N ASP A 14 -1.62 13.44 4.52
CA ASP A 14 -2.93 13.78 3.99
C ASP A 14 -3.52 12.55 3.29
N PHE A 15 -4.75 12.16 3.61
CA PHE A 15 -5.44 11.02 2.96
C PHE A 15 -6.47 11.48 1.92
N SER A 16 -6.44 12.77 1.57
CA SER A 16 -7.44 13.40 0.70
C SER A 16 -7.47 12.76 -0.68
N SER A 17 -6.32 12.27 -1.17
CA SER A 17 -6.23 11.65 -2.49
C SER A 17 -5.83 10.17 -2.46
N PRO A 18 -6.21 9.40 -3.50
CA PRO A 18 -5.74 8.03 -3.68
C PRO A 18 -4.21 7.91 -3.73
N GLY A 19 -3.54 8.91 -4.30
CA GLY A 19 -2.09 8.97 -4.37
C GLY A 19 -1.43 9.02 -3.00
N LYS A 20 -1.94 9.88 -2.12
CA LYS A 20 -1.38 9.99 -0.77
C LYS A 20 -1.65 8.76 0.09
N ARG A 21 -2.84 8.16 -0.06
CA ARG A 21 -3.21 6.88 0.57
C ARG A 21 -2.26 5.76 0.14
N LEU A 22 -1.98 5.65 -1.16
CA LEU A 22 -1.00 4.70 -1.67
C LEU A 22 0.37 4.90 -1.04
N ARG A 23 0.87 6.14 -1.04
CA ARG A 23 2.17 6.47 -0.45
C ARG A 23 2.25 6.09 1.03
N TYR A 24 1.18 6.32 1.78
CA TYR A 24 1.09 5.91 3.16
C TYR A 24 1.20 4.40 3.31
N ALA A 25 0.42 3.64 2.54
CA ALA A 25 0.40 2.18 2.62
C ALA A 25 1.77 1.58 2.28
N VAL A 26 2.41 2.04 1.20
CA VAL A 26 3.73 1.54 0.80
C VAL A 26 4.78 1.75 1.90
N LYS A 27 4.78 2.92 2.55
CA LYS A 27 5.83 3.29 3.50
C LYS A 27 5.56 2.87 4.94
N ASN A 28 4.30 2.82 5.36
CA ASN A 28 3.94 2.57 6.76
C ASN A 28 3.38 1.15 6.99
N ILE A 29 2.70 0.57 5.99
CA ILE A 29 2.14 -0.78 6.08
C ILE A 29 3.14 -1.79 5.54
N LEU A 30 3.59 -1.58 4.30
CA LEU A 30 4.54 -2.48 3.65
C LEU A 30 6.00 -2.22 4.05
N ALA A 31 6.28 -1.07 4.67
CA ALA A 31 7.62 -0.64 5.07
C ALA A 31 8.69 -0.81 3.96
N MET A 32 8.30 -0.60 2.70
CA MET A 32 9.16 -0.77 1.53
C MET A 32 9.37 0.55 0.78
N ASN A 33 10.37 0.58 -0.10
CA ASN A 33 10.63 1.73 -0.95
C ASN A 33 9.71 1.75 -2.18
N ASP A 34 9.49 2.94 -2.73
CA ASP A 34 8.65 3.14 -3.92
C ASP A 34 9.15 2.33 -5.14
N GLU A 35 10.46 2.06 -5.22
CA GLU A 35 11.08 1.25 -6.29
C GLU A 35 10.76 -0.24 -6.14
N ASP A 36 10.97 -0.81 -4.95
CA ASP A 36 10.63 -2.20 -4.63
C ASP A 36 9.13 -2.46 -4.84
N PHE A 37 8.29 -1.53 -4.38
CA PHE A 37 6.85 -1.60 -4.58
C PHE A 37 6.47 -1.56 -6.06
N ALA A 38 7.03 -0.62 -6.82
CA ALA A 38 6.77 -0.51 -8.26
C ALA A 38 7.15 -1.81 -8.98
N THR A 39 8.32 -2.36 -8.66
CA THR A 39 8.83 -3.60 -9.23
C THR A 39 7.92 -4.78 -8.91
N SER A 40 7.42 -4.86 -7.68
CA SER A 40 6.51 -5.93 -7.21
C SER A 40 5.20 -5.97 -8.00
N ILE A 41 4.65 -4.82 -8.38
CA ILE A 41 3.42 -4.71 -9.19
C ILE A 41 3.69 -4.55 -10.70
N GLY A 42 4.93 -4.79 -11.15
CA GLY A 42 5.32 -4.70 -12.56
C GLY A 42 5.17 -3.30 -13.17
N LYS A 43 5.39 -2.25 -12.37
CA LYS A 43 5.38 -0.85 -12.79
C LYS A 43 6.73 -0.19 -12.56
N SER A 44 6.93 0.97 -13.18
CA SER A 44 8.11 1.80 -12.94
C SER A 44 7.90 2.69 -11.72
N GLN A 45 8.97 2.97 -10.97
CA GLN A 45 8.94 3.90 -9.84
C GLN A 45 8.32 5.26 -10.20
N ASN A 46 8.64 5.80 -11.39
CA ASN A 46 8.06 7.05 -11.89
C ASN A 46 6.53 6.99 -12.00
N TYR A 47 5.98 5.83 -12.36
CA TYR A 47 4.54 5.63 -12.46
C TYR A 47 3.86 5.74 -11.09
N ILE A 48 4.45 5.12 -10.07
CA ILE A 48 3.99 5.22 -8.68
C ILE A 48 4.12 6.65 -8.18
N SER A 49 5.26 7.31 -8.45
CA SER A 49 5.49 8.70 -8.06
C SER A 49 4.44 9.64 -8.67
N TYR A 50 4.05 9.46 -9.93
CA TYR A 50 2.99 10.26 -10.55
C TYR A 50 1.63 10.06 -9.89
N ILE A 51 1.31 8.84 -9.46
CA ILE A 51 0.10 8.57 -8.70
C ILE A 51 0.18 9.24 -7.32
N CYS A 52 1.30 9.05 -6.59
CA CYS A 52 1.51 9.62 -5.27
C CYS A 52 1.49 11.15 -5.23
N ASN A 53 1.84 11.81 -6.33
CA ASN A 53 1.81 13.27 -6.48
C ASN A 53 0.52 13.79 -7.14
N ASP A 54 -0.51 12.94 -7.26
CA ASP A 54 -1.80 13.30 -7.88
C ASP A 54 -1.69 13.79 -9.34
N LYS A 55 -0.55 13.53 -9.99
CA LYS A 55 -0.34 13.80 -11.43
C LYS A 55 -1.06 12.78 -12.30
N ARG A 56 -1.41 11.62 -11.73
CA ARG A 56 -2.13 10.54 -12.43
C ARG A 56 -3.13 9.89 -11.48
N PRO A 57 -4.38 9.63 -11.91
CA PRO A 57 -5.34 8.93 -11.08
C PRO A 57 -4.91 7.47 -10.86
N LEU A 58 -5.16 6.97 -9.65
CA LEU A 58 -5.08 5.54 -9.35
C LEU A 58 -6.26 4.85 -10.06
N LEU A 59 -5.97 3.90 -10.95
CA LEU A 59 -7.00 3.14 -11.66
C LEU A 59 -7.47 1.95 -10.82
N ASP A 60 -8.76 1.60 -10.89
CA ASP A 60 -9.33 0.45 -10.18
C ASP A 60 -8.59 -0.86 -10.51
N LYS A 61 -8.19 -1.04 -11.78
CA LYS A 61 -7.38 -2.20 -12.21
C LYS A 61 -6.05 -2.28 -11.45
N LEU A 62 -5.40 -1.14 -11.24
CA LEU A 62 -4.13 -1.09 -10.52
C LEU A 62 -4.35 -1.30 -9.02
N ALA A 63 -5.42 -0.72 -8.47
CA ALA A 63 -5.80 -0.93 -7.08
C ALA A 63 -6.07 -2.42 -6.79
N ALA A 64 -6.75 -3.12 -7.70
CA ALA A 64 -6.98 -4.56 -7.61
C ALA A 64 -5.68 -5.39 -7.74
N ASP A 65 -4.72 -4.94 -8.55
CA ASP A 65 -3.42 -5.59 -8.71
C ASP A 65 -2.57 -5.46 -7.44
N ILE A 66 -2.58 -4.28 -6.83
CA ILE A 66 -1.94 -3.99 -5.54
C ILE A 66 -2.59 -4.82 -4.43
N GLU A 67 -3.92 -4.94 -4.42
CA GLU A 67 -4.65 -5.77 -3.46
C GLU A 67 -4.24 -7.23 -3.54
N LYS A 68 -4.11 -7.79 -4.76
CA LYS A 68 -3.67 -9.17 -4.96
C LYS A 68 -2.21 -9.40 -4.60
N THR A 69 -1.34 -8.43 -4.87
CA THR A 69 0.11 -8.59 -4.70
C THR A 69 0.54 -8.35 -3.26
N HIS A 70 -0.05 -7.35 -2.61
CA HIS A 70 0.40 -6.84 -1.31
C HIS A 70 -0.67 -6.90 -0.21
N GLY A 71 -1.90 -7.29 -0.52
CA GLY A 71 -2.99 -7.34 0.47
C GLY A 71 -3.50 -5.98 0.91
N ILE A 72 -3.24 -4.90 0.15
CA ILE A 72 -3.75 -3.56 0.46
C ILE A 72 -5.11 -3.37 -0.22
N SER A 73 -6.11 -2.87 0.52
CA SER A 73 -7.46 -2.73 -0.02
C SER A 73 -7.48 -1.71 -1.15
N GLY A 74 -7.83 -2.18 -2.35
CA GLY A 74 -8.01 -1.33 -3.52
C GLY A 74 -9.15 -0.33 -3.30
N LEU A 75 -10.17 -0.74 -2.56
CA LEU A 75 -11.31 0.11 -2.20
C LEU A 75 -10.91 1.23 -1.23
N TRP A 76 -10.04 0.93 -0.25
CA TRP A 76 -9.45 1.96 0.59
C TRP A 76 -8.55 2.91 -0.20
N LEU A 77 -7.72 2.38 -1.10
CA LEU A 77 -6.86 3.20 -1.95
C LEU A 77 -7.67 4.16 -2.84
N ILE A 78 -8.74 3.70 -3.49
CA ILE A 78 -9.57 4.51 -4.40
C ILE A 78 -10.53 5.42 -3.63
N LYS A 79 -11.31 4.87 -2.70
CA LYS A 79 -12.42 5.59 -2.03
C LYS A 79 -12.10 6.06 -0.61
N GLY A 80 -11.04 5.55 0.02
CA GLY A 80 -10.67 5.90 1.39
C GLY A 80 -11.60 5.27 2.43
N GLN A 81 -12.41 4.30 1.99
CA GLN A 81 -13.39 3.63 2.83
C GLN A 81 -12.84 2.29 3.31
N GLY A 82 -13.09 1.96 4.58
CA GLY A 82 -12.63 0.72 5.20
C GLY A 82 -11.20 0.80 5.75
N SER A 83 -10.55 -0.36 5.83
CA SER A 83 -9.18 -0.50 6.33
C SER A 83 -8.18 -0.60 5.17
N PRO A 84 -6.97 -0.04 5.31
CA PRO A 84 -5.94 -0.12 4.27
C PRO A 84 -5.40 -1.54 4.11
N GLU A 85 -5.38 -2.32 5.18
CA GLU A 85 -4.98 -3.72 5.16
C GLU A 85 -6.23 -4.56 4.90
N VAL A 86 -6.25 -5.29 3.78
CA VAL A 86 -7.18 -6.42 3.64
C VAL A 86 -6.57 -7.47 4.54
N ASN A 87 -7.00 -7.49 5.81
CA ASN A 87 -6.72 -8.58 6.71
C ASN A 87 -6.99 -9.87 5.92
N SER A 88 -5.94 -10.63 5.64
CA SER A 88 -6.06 -12.00 5.18
C SER A 88 -6.54 -12.82 6.38
N SER A 89 -7.76 -12.54 6.83
CA SER A 89 -8.49 -13.36 7.77
C SER A 89 -9.20 -14.46 6.98
N LEU A 90 -8.38 -15.34 6.41
CA LEU A 90 -8.64 -16.75 6.18
C LEU A 90 -7.38 -17.40 6.80
N ASN A 91 -7.36 -18.18 7.88
CA ASN A 91 -8.35 -18.92 8.66
C ASN A 91 -7.56 -19.49 9.88
N GLU A 92 -8.27 -19.74 10.97
CA GLU A 92 -7.86 -20.15 12.31
C GLU A 92 -7.17 -21.54 12.38
N ASN A 93 -6.07 -21.66 13.15
CA ASN A 93 -5.82 -22.64 14.23
C ASN A 93 -4.31 -22.75 14.52
N SER A 94 -3.86 -22.12 15.60
CA SER A 94 -2.71 -22.63 16.36
C SER A 94 -3.08 -22.61 17.84
N GLY A 95 -3.81 -23.66 18.22
CA GLY A 95 -3.63 -24.38 19.48
C GLY A 95 -3.85 -23.60 20.77
N THR A 96 -5.12 -23.44 21.16
CA THR A 96 -5.45 -23.57 22.59
C THR A 96 -6.02 -24.95 22.83
N VAL A 97 -5.18 -25.89 23.28
CA VAL A 97 -5.66 -27.01 24.10
C VAL A 97 -4.75 -27.09 25.31
N LYS A 98 -5.26 -26.56 26.42
CA LYS A 98 -4.80 -26.92 27.75
C LYS A 98 -5.02 -28.43 27.95
N LYS A 99 -4.01 -29.14 28.45
CA LYS A 99 -4.16 -30.25 29.38
C LYS A 99 -2.95 -30.30 30.29
#